data_AF-A0A2G6KGU8-F1
#
_entry.id   AF-A0A2G6KGU8-F1
#
_cell.length_a   1.000
_cell.length_b   1.000
_cell.length_c   1.000
_cell.angle_alpha   90.00
_cell.angle_beta   90.00
_cell.angle_gamma   90.00
#
_symmetry.space_group_name_H-M   'P 1'
#
loop_
_entity.id
_entity.type
_entity.pdbx_description
1 polymer ?
#
loop_
_entity_poly.entity_id
_entity_poly.type
_entity_poly.pdbx_seq_one_letter_code
_entity_poly.pdbx_strand_id
1 'polypeptide(L)'
;MKISQTARTGFSVVLAMLACGISPAMTMAEENITEADFQRIGSMYGVSPYLLLAVSIIESQGGRVLGIHEVRNVVNNKQLKYLQRIADRTNRDISEFKGSRAGAMGYMQIVPSTFYTYAQDGNGDGVKDPLNHLDSLATAAYFLARSIATKGGLRPAIKLYNNSNAYCNQVLALSKHLELENTFAARQ
;
A
#
# COMPACT_ATOMS: atom_id res chain seq x y z
N MET A 1 -17.92 -24.22 34.99
CA MET A 1 -17.02 -24.61 33.90
C MET A 1 -17.63 -24.13 32.58
N LYS A 2 -17.18 -22.99 32.05
CA LYS A 2 -17.55 -22.50 30.72
C LYS A 2 -16.28 -22.48 29.89
N ILE A 3 -16.26 -23.32 28.86
CA ILE A 3 -15.21 -23.36 27.85
C ILE A 3 -15.67 -22.40 26.75
N SER A 4 -14.81 -21.45 26.38
CA SER A 4 -14.77 -20.86 25.04
C SER A 4 -13.45 -20.12 24.92
N GLN A 5 -12.41 -20.86 24.54
CA GLN A 5 -11.17 -20.31 24.03
C GLN A 5 -11.48 -19.54 22.75
N THR A 6 -11.37 -18.21 22.78
CA THR A 6 -11.13 -17.45 21.54
C THR A 6 -9.65 -17.54 21.25
N ALA A 7 -9.25 -18.51 20.42
CA ALA A 7 -7.93 -18.53 19.82
C ALA A 7 -7.77 -17.25 18.98
N ARG A 8 -6.89 -16.33 19.40
CA ARG A 8 -6.41 -15.25 18.53
C ARG A 8 -5.41 -15.85 17.57
N THR A 9 -5.91 -16.48 16.52
CA THR A 9 -5.14 -16.89 15.34
C THR A 9 -5.35 -15.83 14.27
N GLY A 10 -4.33 -15.02 14.05
CA GLY A 10 -4.33 -13.94 13.06
C GLY A 10 -2.92 -13.42 12.94
N PHE A 11 -2.56 -12.98 11.75
CA PHE A 11 -1.29 -12.31 11.48
C PHE A 11 -1.21 -11.05 12.36
N SER A 12 -0.06 -10.38 12.38
CA SER A 12 0.03 -9.14 13.14
C SER A 12 0.93 -8.24 12.34
N VAL A 13 0.34 -7.20 11.76
CA VAL A 13 1.09 -6.13 11.09
C VAL A 13 2.19 -5.60 12.01
N VAL A 14 1.93 -5.56 13.31
CA VAL A 14 2.89 -5.17 14.35
C VAL A 14 4.06 -6.16 14.45
N LEU A 15 3.81 -7.46 14.41
CA LEU A 15 4.86 -8.49 14.47
C LEU A 15 5.69 -8.53 13.17
N ALA A 16 5.03 -8.39 12.01
CA ALA A 16 5.69 -8.29 10.72
C ALA A 16 6.60 -7.05 10.62
N MET A 17 6.12 -5.92 11.16
CA MET A 17 6.91 -4.68 11.26
C MET A 17 8.11 -4.85 12.20
N LEU A 18 7.91 -5.47 13.36
CA LEU A 18 8.98 -5.82 14.31
C LEU A 18 10.06 -6.69 13.67
N ALA A 19 9.68 -7.74 12.93
CA ALA A 19 10.60 -8.62 12.22
C ALA A 19 11.43 -7.88 11.14
N CYS A 20 10.86 -6.84 10.56
CA CYS A 20 11.56 -5.91 9.66
C CYS A 20 12.33 -4.79 10.38
N GLY A 21 12.47 -4.85 11.71
CA GLY A 21 13.19 -3.85 12.51
C GLY A 21 12.40 -2.56 12.77
N ILE A 22 11.08 -2.57 12.57
CA ILE A 22 10.21 -1.40 12.75
C ILE A 22 9.50 -1.48 14.10
N SER A 23 9.86 -0.58 15.03
CA SER A 23 9.38 -0.60 16.42
C SER A 23 7.86 -0.34 16.58
N PRO A 24 7.18 -1.04 17.52
CA PRO A 24 5.73 -0.95 17.74
C PRO A 24 5.30 0.23 18.62
N ALA A 25 6.22 0.80 19.41
CA ALA A 25 5.96 1.86 20.40
C ALA A 25 5.74 3.28 19.81
N MET A 26 5.68 3.41 18.47
CA MET A 26 5.60 4.69 17.78
C MET A 26 4.34 4.76 16.89
N THR A 27 3.20 4.34 17.45
CA THR A 27 1.87 4.39 16.84
C THR A 27 1.20 5.71 17.18
N MET A 28 1.30 6.70 16.29
CA MET A 28 0.47 7.92 16.31
C MET A 28 0.10 8.31 14.87
N ALA A 29 -1.17 8.12 14.49
CA ALA A 29 -2.00 8.98 13.61
C ALA A 29 -3.29 8.22 13.17
N GLU A 30 -4.36 8.97 12.92
CA GLU A 30 -5.79 8.60 12.97
C GLU A 30 -6.40 7.66 11.90
N GLU A 31 -5.63 6.86 11.16
CA GLU A 31 -6.23 5.74 10.39
C GLU A 31 -5.33 4.52 10.50
N ASN A 32 -5.50 3.76 11.59
CA ASN A 32 -4.75 2.52 11.81
C ASN A 32 -5.23 1.47 10.82
N ILE A 33 -4.60 1.38 9.65
CA ILE A 33 -4.80 0.26 8.75
C ILE A 33 -4.49 -1.04 9.50
N THR A 34 -5.35 -2.03 9.36
CA THR A 34 -5.23 -3.30 10.05
C THR A 34 -4.85 -4.40 9.08
N GLU A 35 -4.42 -5.54 9.61
CA GLU A 35 -4.32 -6.78 8.81
C GLU A 35 -5.62 -7.08 8.06
N ALA A 36 -6.76 -6.89 8.72
CA ALA A 36 -8.06 -7.22 8.15
C ALA A 36 -8.31 -6.38 6.88
N ASP A 37 -7.78 -5.16 6.81
CA ASP A 37 -7.83 -4.33 5.62
C ASP A 37 -6.98 -4.88 4.48
N PHE A 38 -5.75 -5.33 4.76
CA PHE A 38 -4.90 -6.00 3.76
C PHE A 38 -5.56 -7.29 3.26
N GLN A 39 -6.15 -8.10 4.14
CA GLN A 39 -6.88 -9.30 3.78
C GLN A 39 -8.12 -9.00 2.94
N ARG A 40 -8.94 -8.04 3.38
CA ARG A 40 -10.17 -7.62 2.68
C ARG A 40 -9.84 -7.12 1.28
N ILE A 41 -8.96 -6.12 1.16
CA ILE A 41 -8.60 -5.51 -0.12
C ILE A 41 -7.85 -6.51 -1.00
N GLY A 42 -6.93 -7.30 -0.44
CA GLY A 42 -6.25 -8.37 -1.18
C GLY A 42 -7.24 -9.36 -1.78
N SER A 43 -8.22 -9.80 -0.99
CA SER A 43 -9.28 -10.71 -1.45
C SER A 43 -10.17 -10.08 -2.53
N MET A 44 -10.54 -8.80 -2.38
CA MET A 44 -11.36 -8.07 -3.37
C MET A 44 -10.74 -8.05 -4.77
N TYR A 45 -9.41 -7.93 -4.85
CA TYR A 45 -8.69 -7.81 -6.13
C TYR A 45 -7.94 -9.09 -6.54
N GLY A 46 -8.00 -10.16 -5.75
CA GLY A 46 -7.26 -11.39 -6.02
C GLY A 46 -5.74 -11.21 -5.91
N VAL A 47 -5.28 -10.35 -5.00
CA VAL A 47 -3.85 -10.10 -4.74
C VAL A 47 -3.52 -10.55 -3.32
N SER A 48 -2.39 -11.25 -3.15
CA SER A 48 -1.96 -11.70 -1.83
C SER A 48 -1.85 -10.53 -0.83
N PRO A 49 -2.46 -10.62 0.37
CA PRO A 49 -2.31 -9.59 1.39
C PRO A 49 -0.86 -9.41 1.84
N TYR A 50 -0.04 -10.47 1.76
CA TYR A 50 1.40 -10.40 2.07
C TYR A 50 2.18 -9.63 1.01
N LEU A 51 1.77 -9.73 -0.26
CA LEU A 51 2.37 -8.94 -1.34
C LEU A 51 2.06 -7.45 -1.14
N LEU A 52 0.81 -7.13 -0.79
CA LEU A 52 0.39 -5.76 -0.50
C LEU A 52 1.12 -5.19 0.72
N LEU A 53 1.25 -5.95 1.80
CA LEU A 53 2.00 -5.52 2.97
C LEU A 53 3.48 -5.32 2.64
N ALA A 54 4.10 -6.23 1.87
CA ALA A 54 5.50 -6.09 1.46
C ALA A 54 5.74 -4.79 0.66
N VAL A 55 4.86 -4.49 -0.30
CA VAL A 55 4.90 -3.22 -1.04
C VAL A 55 4.73 -2.04 -0.09
N SER A 56 3.72 -2.06 0.78
CA SER A 56 3.46 -0.99 1.76
C SER A 56 4.67 -0.71 2.68
N ILE A 57 5.34 -1.76 3.17
CA ILE A 57 6.56 -1.65 3.99
C ILE A 57 7.70 -1.01 3.19
N ILE A 58 7.93 -1.46 1.96
CA ILE A 58 9.05 -0.97 1.14
C ILE A 58 8.82 0.46 0.66
N GLU A 59 7.58 0.84 0.34
CA GLU A 59 7.24 2.18 -0.15
C GLU A 59 7.29 3.24 0.96
N SER A 60 6.73 2.94 2.13
CA SER A 60 6.47 3.98 3.15
C SER A 60 6.65 3.51 4.59
N GLN A 61 7.30 2.36 4.80
CA GLN A 61 7.40 1.71 6.11
C GLN A 61 6.02 1.43 6.72
N GLY A 62 5.05 1.09 5.85
CA GLY A 62 3.65 0.86 6.21
C GLY A 62 2.90 2.15 6.55
N GLY A 63 3.20 3.24 5.84
CA GLY A 63 2.53 4.52 5.99
C GLY A 63 3.20 5.53 6.93
N ARG A 64 4.33 5.18 7.54
CA ARG A 64 5.05 6.07 8.47
C ARG A 64 5.84 7.16 7.77
N VAL A 65 6.30 6.89 6.56
CA VAL A 65 7.16 7.80 5.78
C VAL A 65 6.51 8.06 4.43
N LEU A 66 5.75 9.15 4.33
CA LEU A 66 5.06 9.53 3.10
C LEU A 66 5.88 10.48 2.21
N GLY A 67 6.94 11.06 2.78
CA GLY A 67 7.74 12.11 2.16
C GLY A 67 7.25 13.52 2.51
N ILE A 68 8.12 14.51 2.29
CA ILE A 68 7.91 15.90 2.73
C ILE A 68 7.76 16.89 1.57
N HIS A 69 7.98 16.45 0.34
CA HIS A 69 8.00 17.32 -0.82
C HIS A 69 6.58 17.53 -1.33
N GLU A 70 6.16 18.79 -1.50
CA GLU A 70 4.94 19.09 -2.26
C GLU A 70 5.11 18.54 -3.68
N VAL A 71 4.24 17.61 -4.07
CA VAL A 71 4.37 16.84 -5.31
C VAL A 71 4.35 17.76 -6.52
N ARG A 72 3.56 18.84 -6.47
CA ARG A 72 3.49 19.87 -7.52
C ARG A 72 4.85 20.50 -7.86
N ASN A 73 5.79 20.53 -6.91
CA ASN A 73 7.10 21.19 -7.07
C ASN A 73 8.20 20.24 -7.58
N VAL A 74 7.96 18.93 -7.61
CA VAL A 74 8.97 17.92 -7.96
C VAL A 74 8.62 17.08 -9.20
N VAL A 75 7.43 17.29 -9.77
CA VAL A 75 6.97 16.56 -10.95
C VAL A 75 6.98 17.41 -12.22
N ASN A 76 7.03 16.75 -13.38
CA ASN A 76 6.92 17.42 -14.67
C ASN A 76 5.47 17.86 -15.00
N ASN A 77 5.31 18.68 -16.05
CA ASN A 77 4.01 19.21 -16.49
C ASN A 77 2.95 18.13 -16.78
N LYS A 78 3.35 16.92 -17.19
CA LYS A 78 2.39 15.83 -17.44
C LYS A 78 1.80 15.33 -16.13
N GLN A 79 2.65 15.04 -15.15
CA GLN A 79 2.22 14.59 -13.82
C GLN A 79 1.47 15.69 -13.07
N LEU A 80 1.88 16.95 -13.20
CA LEU A 80 1.19 18.10 -12.58
C LEU A 80 -0.27 18.22 -13.03
N LYS A 81 -0.56 17.96 -14.32
CA LYS A 81 -1.95 17.93 -14.83
C LYS A 81 -2.78 16.82 -14.19
N TYR A 82 -2.21 15.65 -13.96
CA TYR A 82 -2.90 14.57 -13.25
C TYR A 82 -3.10 14.90 -11.78
N LEU A 83 -2.08 15.50 -11.14
CA LEU A 83 -2.17 15.95 -9.76
C LEU A 83 -3.30 16.96 -9.57
N GLN A 84 -3.42 17.96 -10.45
CA GLN A 84 -4.51 18.93 -10.39
C GLN A 84 -5.88 18.25 -10.45
N ARG A 85 -6.07 17.31 -11.38
CA ARG A 85 -7.34 16.58 -11.48
C ARG A 85 -7.64 15.71 -10.25
N ILE A 86 -6.61 15.21 -9.57
CA ILE A 86 -6.78 14.49 -8.31
C ILE A 86 -7.22 15.47 -7.23
N ALA A 87 -6.53 16.61 -7.08
CA ALA A 87 -6.88 17.66 -6.14
C ALA A 87 -8.33 18.12 -6.30
N ASP A 88 -8.77 18.35 -7.54
CA ASP A 88 -10.16 18.72 -7.86
C ASP A 88 -11.16 17.62 -7.45
N ARG A 89 -10.83 16.34 -7.69
CA ARG A 89 -11.70 15.19 -7.36
C ARG A 89 -11.82 14.93 -5.86
N THR A 90 -10.74 15.18 -5.12
CA THR A 90 -10.71 15.01 -3.67
C THR A 90 -11.14 16.27 -2.93
N ASN A 91 -11.40 17.37 -3.65
CA ASN A 91 -11.66 18.70 -3.08
C ASN A 91 -10.56 19.12 -2.07
N ARG A 92 -9.29 18.92 -2.44
CA ARG A 92 -8.11 19.27 -1.64
C ARG A 92 -7.31 20.38 -2.30
N ASP A 93 -6.58 21.15 -1.51
CA ASP A 93 -5.58 22.05 -2.07
C ASP A 93 -4.42 21.23 -2.67
N ILE A 94 -3.94 21.63 -3.85
CA ILE A 94 -2.87 20.91 -4.55
C ILE A 94 -1.54 20.86 -3.75
N SER A 95 -1.33 21.78 -2.81
CA SER A 95 -0.17 21.79 -1.90
C SER A 95 -0.26 20.75 -0.78
N GLU A 96 -1.45 20.18 -0.50
CA GLU A 96 -1.61 19.12 0.50
C GLU A 96 -0.96 17.80 0.06
N PHE A 97 -0.81 17.60 -1.25
CA PHE A 97 -0.20 16.39 -1.80
C PHE A 97 1.31 16.41 -1.58
N LYS A 98 1.73 15.82 -0.45
CA LYS A 98 3.13 15.57 -0.12
C LYS A 98 3.55 14.16 -0.52
N GLY A 99 4.84 14.03 -0.83
CA GLY A 99 5.35 12.81 -1.44
C GLY A 99 6.87 12.71 -1.46
N SER A 100 7.35 11.69 -2.17
CA SER A 100 8.78 11.49 -2.42
C SER A 100 9.37 12.59 -3.32
N ARG A 101 10.70 12.60 -3.41
CA ARG A 101 11.45 13.47 -4.34
C ARG A 101 11.12 13.23 -5.81
N ALA A 102 10.57 12.07 -6.15
CA ALA A 102 10.11 11.74 -7.51
C ALA A 102 8.63 12.05 -7.73
N GLY A 103 7.94 12.58 -6.71
CA GLY A 103 6.52 12.92 -6.77
C GLY A 103 5.57 11.74 -6.65
N ALA A 104 6.02 10.64 -6.03
CA ALA A 104 5.13 9.56 -5.61
C ALA A 104 4.34 10.00 -4.37
N MET A 105 3.04 9.69 -4.33
CA MET A 105 2.11 10.24 -3.33
C MET A 105 1.53 9.16 -2.42
N GLY A 106 1.19 9.56 -1.20
CA GLY A 106 0.35 8.75 -0.31
C GLY A 106 1.03 7.50 0.22
N TYR A 107 0.22 6.66 0.85
CA TYR A 107 0.68 5.48 1.60
C TYR A 107 1.38 4.43 0.74
N MET A 108 0.92 4.24 -0.50
CA MET A 108 1.49 3.27 -1.44
C MET A 108 2.43 3.90 -2.47
N GLN A 109 2.84 5.17 -2.27
CA GLN A 109 3.78 5.91 -3.11
C GLN A 109 3.47 5.78 -4.61
N ILE A 110 2.25 6.16 -5.00
CA ILE A 110 1.78 6.07 -6.38
C ILE A 110 1.95 7.44 -7.06
N VAL A 111 2.55 7.47 -8.25
CA VAL A 111 2.67 8.72 -9.03
C VAL A 111 1.32 9.19 -9.58
N PRO A 112 1.10 10.51 -9.77
CA PRO A 112 -0.21 11.09 -10.11
C PRO A 112 -0.92 10.43 -11.29
N SER A 113 -0.23 10.19 -12.41
CA SER A 113 -0.86 9.57 -13.57
C SER A 113 -1.35 8.16 -13.31
N THR A 114 -0.60 7.39 -12.51
CA THR A 114 -0.96 6.02 -12.17
C THR A 114 -2.15 6.04 -11.23
N PHE A 115 -2.10 6.87 -10.18
CA PHE A 115 -3.23 6.99 -9.27
C PHE A 115 -4.50 7.40 -10.03
N TYR A 116 -4.46 8.48 -10.81
CA TYR A 116 -5.61 8.94 -11.59
C TYR A 116 -6.23 7.86 -12.50
N THR A 117 -5.41 6.97 -13.06
CA THR A 117 -5.85 5.92 -13.99
C THR A 117 -6.43 4.70 -13.27
N TYR A 118 -5.89 4.34 -12.11
CA TYR A 118 -6.19 3.09 -11.41
C TYR A 118 -6.98 3.28 -10.11
N ALA A 119 -7.24 4.53 -9.70
CA ALA A 119 -7.83 4.89 -8.43
C ALA A 119 -9.06 4.03 -8.07
N GLN A 120 -9.03 3.46 -6.87
CA GLN A 120 -10.12 2.73 -6.26
C GLN A 120 -10.52 3.43 -4.95
N ASP A 121 -11.81 3.34 -4.65
CA ASP A 121 -12.40 3.78 -3.38
C ASP A 121 -12.35 2.57 -2.44
N GLY A 122 -11.42 2.61 -1.48
CA GLY A 122 -11.09 1.49 -0.59
C GLY A 122 -11.83 1.54 0.74
N ASN A 123 -12.30 2.72 1.15
CA ASN A 123 -13.07 2.96 2.37
C ASN A 123 -14.59 3.06 2.11
N GLY A 124 -15.02 3.25 0.86
CA GLY A 124 -16.41 3.31 0.43
C GLY A 124 -17.07 4.67 0.59
N ASP A 125 -16.31 5.76 0.74
CA ASP A 125 -16.85 7.10 0.97
C ASP A 125 -17.22 7.86 -0.33
N GLY A 126 -16.97 7.25 -1.50
CA GLY A 126 -17.25 7.81 -2.81
C GLY A 126 -16.14 8.73 -3.36
N VAL A 127 -15.12 9.03 -2.56
CA VAL A 127 -13.93 9.78 -2.95
C VAL A 127 -12.78 8.80 -3.15
N LYS A 128 -11.83 9.15 -4.02
CA LYS A 128 -10.64 8.33 -4.27
C LYS A 128 -9.42 9.18 -4.01
N ASP A 129 -8.95 9.14 -2.78
CA ASP A 129 -7.93 10.02 -2.26
C ASP A 129 -6.60 9.27 -2.06
N PRO A 130 -5.50 9.64 -2.74
CA PRO A 130 -4.21 8.98 -2.50
C PRO A 130 -3.70 9.18 -1.07
N LEU A 131 -4.19 10.20 -0.36
CA LEU A 131 -3.86 10.49 1.04
C LEU A 131 -4.78 9.77 2.03
N ASN A 132 -5.79 9.01 1.57
CA ASN A 132 -6.49 8.02 2.39
C ASN A 132 -5.75 6.68 2.30
N HIS A 133 -5.56 6.00 3.44
CA HIS A 133 -4.76 4.78 3.47
C HIS A 133 -5.44 3.62 2.72
N LEU A 134 -6.74 3.43 2.93
CA LEU A 134 -7.50 2.35 2.29
C LEU A 134 -7.63 2.55 0.79
N ASP A 135 -7.82 3.78 0.32
CA ASP A 135 -7.85 4.12 -1.11
C ASP A 135 -6.51 3.89 -1.79
N SER A 136 -5.43 4.31 -1.14
CA SER A 136 -4.07 4.08 -1.62
C SER A 136 -3.78 2.57 -1.75
N LEU A 137 -4.15 1.79 -0.73
CA LEU A 137 -4.00 0.34 -0.71
C LEU A 137 -4.86 -0.36 -1.78
N ALA A 138 -6.14 0.01 -1.89
CA ALA A 138 -7.06 -0.53 -2.90
C ALA A 138 -6.59 -0.21 -4.33
N THR A 139 -6.08 1.00 -4.54
CA THR A 139 -5.51 1.42 -5.83
C THR A 139 -4.26 0.60 -6.19
N ALA A 140 -3.36 0.38 -5.23
CA ALA A 140 -2.19 -0.48 -5.43
C ALA A 140 -2.58 -1.93 -5.75
N ALA A 141 -3.56 -2.48 -5.02
CA ALA A 141 -4.07 -3.82 -5.25
C ALA A 141 -4.69 -3.98 -6.64
N TYR A 142 -5.55 -3.05 -7.06
CA TYR A 142 -6.13 -3.07 -8.40
C TYR A 142 -5.08 -2.94 -9.50
N PHE A 143 -4.10 -2.05 -9.32
CA PHE A 143 -2.99 -1.90 -10.27
C PHE A 143 -2.19 -3.19 -10.41
N LEU A 144 -1.83 -3.84 -9.30
CA LEU A 144 -1.10 -5.11 -9.32
C LEU A 144 -1.93 -6.22 -9.96
N ALA A 145 -3.20 -6.36 -9.61
CA ALA A 145 -4.11 -7.35 -10.20
C ALA A 145 -4.18 -7.23 -11.73
N ARG A 146 -4.43 -6.00 -12.23
CA ARG A 146 -4.43 -5.72 -13.67
C ARG A 146 -3.09 -6.00 -14.33
N SER A 147 -2.01 -5.64 -13.66
CA SER A 147 -0.66 -5.84 -14.19
C SER A 147 -0.30 -7.32 -14.28
N ILE A 148 -0.70 -8.13 -13.29
CA ILE A 148 -0.53 -9.59 -13.29
C ILE A 148 -1.31 -10.19 -14.47
N ALA A 149 -2.59 -9.83 -14.61
CA ALA A 149 -3.44 -10.33 -15.67
C ALA A 149 -2.94 -9.98 -17.07
N THR A 150 -2.39 -8.76 -17.25
CA THR A 150 -1.96 -8.27 -18.57
C THR A 150 -0.52 -8.62 -18.93
N LYS A 151 0.36 -8.84 -17.93
CA LYS A 151 1.78 -9.17 -18.16
C LYS A 151 2.14 -10.62 -17.87
N GLY A 152 1.18 -11.43 -17.40
CA GLY A 152 1.35 -12.87 -17.23
C GLY A 152 2.18 -13.28 -16.01
N GLY A 153 2.15 -12.50 -14.92
CA GLY A 153 2.77 -12.91 -13.66
C GLY A 153 3.21 -11.78 -12.73
N LEU A 154 3.63 -12.17 -11.53
CA LEU A 154 4.02 -11.26 -10.44
C LEU A 154 5.24 -10.40 -10.76
N ARG A 155 6.33 -11.02 -11.27
CA ARG A 155 7.58 -10.29 -11.54
C ARG A 155 7.38 -9.13 -12.53
N PRO A 156 6.79 -9.36 -13.73
CA PRO A 156 6.48 -8.26 -14.64
C PRO A 156 5.58 -7.18 -14.02
N ALA A 157 4.58 -7.58 -13.23
CA ALA A 157 3.67 -6.64 -12.58
C ALA A 157 4.37 -5.75 -11.55
N ILE A 158 5.23 -6.32 -10.70
CA ILE A 158 6.01 -5.57 -9.72
C ILE A 158 6.99 -4.63 -10.43
N LYS A 159 7.58 -5.05 -11.56
CA LYS A 159 8.45 -4.18 -12.39
C LYS A 159 7.71 -3.02 -13.05
N LEU A 160 6.39 -3.14 -13.29
CA LEU A 160 5.57 -2.00 -13.71
C LEU A 160 5.30 -1.03 -12.56
N TYR A 161 5.25 -1.52 -11.32
CA TYR A 161 5.13 -0.69 -10.12
C TYR A 161 6.42 0.13 -9.92
N ASN A 162 7.57 -0.54 -9.95
CA ASN A 162 8.89 0.06 -9.87
C ASN A 162 9.87 -0.73 -10.75
N ASN A 163 10.47 -0.09 -11.75
CA ASN A 163 11.34 -0.74 -12.74
C ASN A 163 12.76 -1.04 -12.21
N SER A 164 12.85 -1.73 -11.07
CA SER A 164 14.09 -2.16 -10.44
C SER A 164 14.06 -3.65 -10.14
N ASN A 165 15.06 -4.38 -10.58
CA ASN A 165 15.20 -5.80 -10.25
C ASN A 165 15.45 -5.99 -8.75
N ALA A 166 16.19 -5.08 -8.11
CA ALA A 166 16.46 -5.13 -6.67
C ALA A 166 15.15 -4.96 -5.87
N TYR A 167 14.35 -3.96 -6.23
CA TYR A 167 13.02 -3.75 -5.64
C TYR A 167 12.14 -4.98 -5.83
N CYS A 168 12.07 -5.52 -7.05
CA CYS A 168 11.24 -6.69 -7.33
C CYS A 168 11.66 -7.92 -6.51
N ASN A 169 12.97 -8.15 -6.35
CA ASN A 169 13.47 -9.25 -5.53
C ASN A 169 13.14 -9.02 -4.05
N GLN A 170 13.27 -7.78 -3.57
CA GLN A 170 12.98 -7.41 -2.18
C GLN A 170 11.49 -7.61 -1.84
N VAL A 171 10.58 -7.14 -2.70
CA VAL A 171 9.13 -7.32 -2.54
C VAL A 171 8.77 -8.81 -2.48
N LEU A 172 9.29 -9.62 -3.41
CA LEU A 172 8.98 -11.05 -3.46
C LEU A 172 9.54 -11.81 -2.25
N ALA A 173 10.78 -11.51 -1.84
CA ALA A 173 11.39 -12.14 -0.68
C ALA A 173 10.63 -11.79 0.60
N LEU A 174 10.31 -10.51 0.81
CA LEU A 174 9.55 -10.06 1.98
C LEU A 174 8.13 -10.64 1.98
N SER A 175 7.43 -10.60 0.85
CA SER A 175 6.10 -11.20 0.73
C SER A 175 6.11 -12.68 1.09
N LYS A 176 7.15 -13.43 0.68
CA LYS A 176 7.26 -14.86 1.01
C LYS A 176 7.55 -15.09 2.49
N HIS A 177 8.42 -14.28 3.07
CA HIS A 177 8.75 -14.35 4.49
C HIS A 177 7.50 -14.10 5.36
N LEU A 178 6.75 -13.04 5.07
CA LEU A 178 5.50 -12.70 5.76
C LEU A 178 4.44 -13.81 5.70
N GLU A 179 4.31 -14.47 4.53
CA GLU A 179 3.40 -15.60 4.35
C GLU A 179 3.82 -16.82 5.20
N LEU A 180 5.11 -17.12 5.24
CA LEU A 180 5.64 -18.24 6.01
C LEU A 180 5.49 -18.03 7.52
N GLU A 181 5.85 -16.84 8.02
CA GLU A 181 5.71 -16.51 9.45
C GLU A 181 4.27 -16.66 9.93
N ASN A 182 3.29 -16.18 9.14
CA ASN A 182 1.88 -16.39 9.49
C ASN A 182 1.50 -17.88 9.53
N THR A 183 1.99 -18.66 8.57
CA THR A 183 1.70 -20.10 8.50
C THR A 183 2.25 -20.83 9.73
N PHE A 184 3.42 -20.43 10.26
CA PHE A 184 3.97 -21.00 11.49
C PHE A 184 3.21 -20.55 12.74
N ALA A 185 2.79 -19.28 12.80
CA ALA A 185 1.99 -18.76 13.90
C ALA A 185 0.62 -19.45 14.00
N ALA A 186 0.01 -19.80 12.86
CA ALA A 186 -1.29 -20.48 12.81
C ALA A 186 -1.25 -21.98 13.19
N ARG A 187 -0.05 -22.58 13.31
CA ARG A 187 0.14 -24.01 13.62
C ARG A 187 0.52 -24.29 15.08
N GLN A 188 0.76 -23.25 15.87
CA GLN A 188 1.07 -23.33 17.31
C GLN A 188 -0.17 -22.96 18.13
#